data_AF-A0ABD3FLZ5-F1
#
_entry.id   AF-A0ABD3FLZ5-F1
#
_cell.length_a   1.000
_cell.length_b   1.000
_cell.length_c   1.000
_cell.angle_alpha   90.00
_cell.angle_beta   90.00
_cell.angle_gamma   90.00
#
_symmetry.space_group_name_H-M   'P 1'
#
loop_
_entity.id
_entity.type
_entity.pdbx_description
1 polymer ?
#
loop_
_entity_poly.entity_id
_entity_poly.type
_entity_poly.pdbx_seq_one_letter_code
_entity_poly.pdbx_strand_id
1 'polypeptide(L)'
;MKTRLKIQASEGQFYCRIRSSTLLGSSRSMEQQSQKARNKGVAISALIREQKERYRQHDPHLNSALDEVYQYVTTKIDPVLTKALEEVLLYQPDQTADFLANAVRGTLNLKKYNYVELKRQLYFDRKVRHLMVLAMNNAIRERPADPKEFLAEVFESRSRFY
;
A
#
# COMPACT_ATOMS: atom_id res chain seq x y z
N MET A 1 28.27 29.71 31.76
CA MET A 1 27.41 30.45 32.73
C MET A 1 27.36 31.92 32.33
N LYS A 2 26.13 32.47 32.22
CA LYS A 2 25.73 33.90 32.33
C LYS A 2 26.35 34.97 31.40
N THR A 3 25.58 35.24 30.33
CA THR A 3 25.04 36.54 29.85
C THR A 3 25.61 37.87 30.38
N ARG A 4 25.92 38.82 29.48
CA ARG A 4 25.27 40.15 29.39
C ARG A 4 25.72 41.01 28.20
N LEU A 5 24.71 41.45 27.43
CA LEU A 5 24.72 42.59 26.51
C LEU A 5 24.82 43.93 27.26
N LYS A 6 25.38 44.96 26.60
CA LYS A 6 25.08 46.41 26.66
C LYS A 6 25.99 47.09 25.60
N ILE A 7 25.52 47.46 24.40
CA ILE A 7 24.69 48.62 23.98
C ILE A 7 25.38 49.99 24.13
N GLN A 8 25.55 50.63 22.95
CA GLN A 8 25.60 52.07 22.56
C GLN A 8 26.80 52.97 22.82
N ALA A 9 27.29 53.59 21.73
CA ALA A 9 27.26 55.04 21.42
C ALA A 9 28.23 55.30 20.23
N SER A 10 27.77 55.54 18.99
CA SER A 10 27.34 56.82 18.38
C SER A 10 28.47 57.86 18.12
N GLU A 11 28.56 58.23 16.83
CA GLU A 11 29.08 59.49 16.24
C GLU A 11 30.59 59.65 15.95
N GLY A 12 30.89 60.11 14.71
CA GLY A 12 32.19 60.65 14.33
C GLY A 12 32.60 60.36 12.88
N GLN A 13 32.21 61.23 11.95
CA GLN A 13 32.54 61.18 10.52
C GLN A 13 34.05 61.21 10.25
N PHE A 14 34.56 60.34 9.38
CA PHE A 14 35.77 60.64 8.58
C PHE A 14 35.59 60.18 7.13
N TYR A 15 35.77 61.17 6.25
CA TYR A 15 35.71 61.10 4.80
C TYR A 15 36.78 60.15 4.23
N CYS A 16 36.38 59.26 3.31
CA CYS A 16 37.30 58.72 2.31
C CYS A 16 36.84 59.18 0.92
N ARG A 17 37.55 60.17 0.39
CA ARG A 17 37.42 60.68 -0.97
C ARG A 17 38.14 59.72 -1.90
N ILE A 18 37.41 58.83 -2.58
CA ILE A 18 37.94 58.08 -3.73
C ILE A 18 37.37 58.72 -5.00
N ARG A 19 38.24 59.41 -5.74
CA ARG A 19 37.97 59.85 -7.12
C ARG A 19 38.16 58.67 -8.06
N SER A 20 37.23 58.55 -9.01
CA SER A 20 37.34 57.83 -10.30
C SER A 20 37.55 56.31 -10.17
N SER A 21 36.90 55.42 -10.91
CA SER A 21 36.26 55.50 -12.21
C SER A 21 35.57 54.13 -12.44
N THR A 22 34.44 54.13 -13.16
CA THR A 22 33.90 52.97 -13.91
C THR A 22 33.82 51.61 -13.21
N LEU A 23 32.65 51.27 -12.65
CA LEU A 23 32.18 49.88 -12.52
C LEU A 23 30.66 49.78 -12.71
N LEU A 24 30.21 50.01 -13.96
CA LEU A 24 28.84 49.74 -14.43
C LEU A 24 28.64 48.28 -14.89
N GLY A 25 29.41 47.32 -14.33
CA GLY A 25 29.49 45.95 -14.84
C GLY A 25 29.09 44.81 -13.89
N SER A 26 28.99 45.04 -12.58
CA SER A 26 28.91 43.93 -11.60
C SER A 26 27.48 43.57 -11.15
N SER A 27 26.54 44.51 -11.19
CA SER A 27 25.16 44.28 -10.71
C SER A 27 24.32 43.40 -11.66
N ARG A 28 24.54 43.55 -12.97
CA ARG A 28 23.82 42.77 -13.99
C ARG A 28 24.16 41.28 -13.97
N SER A 29 25.37 40.89 -13.56
CA SER A 29 25.78 39.48 -13.57
C SER A 29 25.19 38.70 -12.39
N MET A 30 25.09 39.29 -11.20
CA MET A 30 24.42 38.67 -10.04
C MET A 30 22.90 38.60 -10.21
N GLU A 31 22.25 39.62 -10.79
CA GLU A 31 20.83 39.55 -11.13
C GLU A 31 20.54 38.50 -12.21
N GLN A 32 21.39 38.39 -13.24
CA GLN A 32 21.25 37.35 -14.26
C GLN A 32 21.50 35.94 -13.72
N GLN A 33 22.43 35.75 -12.78
CA GLN A 33 22.63 34.46 -12.10
C GLN A 33 21.45 34.12 -11.17
N SER A 34 20.93 35.10 -10.43
CA SER A 34 19.74 34.94 -9.57
C SER A 34 18.50 34.60 -10.40
N GLN A 35 18.27 35.29 -11.52
CA GLN A 35 17.17 35.01 -12.45
C GLN A 35 17.34 33.65 -13.14
N LYS A 36 18.55 33.25 -13.54
CA LYS A 36 18.82 31.89 -14.07
C LYS A 36 18.58 30.80 -13.02
N ALA A 37 18.97 31.02 -11.77
CA ALA A 37 18.72 30.08 -10.67
C ALA A 37 17.23 29.98 -10.34
N ARG A 38 16.51 31.11 -10.33
CA ARG A 38 15.06 31.18 -10.12
C ARG A 38 14.29 30.50 -11.25
N ASN A 39 14.71 30.70 -12.51
CA ASN A 39 14.12 30.04 -13.67
C ASN A 39 14.37 28.53 -13.67
N LYS A 40 15.55 28.07 -13.22
CA LYS A 40 15.83 26.65 -13.00
C LYS A 40 14.96 26.06 -11.88
N GLY A 41 14.78 26.80 -10.77
CA GLY A 41 13.90 26.39 -9.67
C GLY A 41 12.43 26.32 -10.07
N VAL A 42 11.95 27.26 -10.89
CA VAL A 42 10.59 27.26 -11.44
C VAL A 42 10.40 26.11 -12.44
N ALA A 43 11.39 25.83 -13.30
CA ALA A 43 11.36 24.70 -14.22
C ALA A 43 11.35 23.33 -13.50
N ILE A 44 12.16 23.19 -12.43
CA ILE A 44 12.16 21.98 -11.59
C ILE A 44 10.82 21.84 -10.84
N SER A 45 10.28 22.95 -10.31
CA SER A 45 8.99 22.95 -9.63
C SER A 45 7.83 22.61 -10.57
N ALA A 46 7.89 23.07 -11.83
CA ALA A 46 6.93 22.74 -12.87
C ALA A 46 7.02 21.26 -13.26
N LEU A 47 8.21 20.68 -13.40
CA LEU A 47 8.43 19.25 -13.64
C LEU A 47 7.90 18.38 -12.49
N ILE A 48 8.17 18.77 -11.24
CA ILE A 48 7.67 18.05 -10.04
C ILE A 48 6.15 18.15 -9.95
N ARG A 49 5.58 19.30 -10.29
CA ARG A 49 4.13 19.50 -10.32
C ARG A 49 3.47 18.69 -11.44
N GLU A 50 4.03 18.68 -12.64
CA GLU A 50 3.59 17.87 -13.77
C GLU A 50 3.68 16.36 -13.50
N GLN A 51 4.71 15.91 -12.78
CA GLN A 51 4.80 14.53 -12.30
C GLN A 51 3.77 14.22 -11.21
N LYS A 52 3.51 15.15 -10.28
CA LYS A 52 2.45 15.01 -9.27
C LYS A 52 1.04 15.02 -9.88
N GLU A 53 0.79 15.85 -10.89
CA GLU A 53 -0.46 15.89 -11.64
C GLU A 53 -0.63 14.59 -12.45
N ARG A 54 0.42 14.09 -13.10
CA ARG A 54 0.42 12.77 -13.76
C ARG A 54 0.19 11.62 -12.80
N TYR A 55 0.77 11.65 -11.59
CA TYR A 55 0.50 10.66 -10.54
C TYR A 55 -0.90 10.77 -9.93
N ARG A 56 -1.53 11.95 -9.96
CA ARG A 56 -2.94 12.13 -9.56
C ARG A 56 -3.93 11.75 -10.66
N GLN A 57 -3.49 11.83 -11.92
CA GLN A 57 -4.20 11.34 -13.08
C GLN A 57 -3.97 9.84 -13.31
N HIS A 58 -2.92 9.25 -12.75
CA HIS A 58 -2.73 7.81 -12.60
C HIS A 58 -3.50 7.30 -11.36
N ASP A 59 -4.61 6.60 -11.51
CA ASP A 59 -5.27 6.26 -12.76
C ASP A 59 -6.72 5.94 -12.40
N PRO A 60 -7.72 6.68 -12.89
CA PRO A 60 -9.13 6.28 -12.76
C PRO A 60 -9.32 4.82 -13.15
N HIS A 61 -8.51 4.31 -14.09
CA HIS A 61 -8.48 2.90 -14.48
C HIS A 61 -7.95 1.97 -13.39
N LEU A 62 -6.89 2.37 -12.66
CA LEU A 62 -6.36 1.61 -11.53
C LEU A 62 -7.37 1.56 -10.38
N ASN A 63 -8.01 2.69 -10.07
CA ASN A 63 -9.05 2.75 -9.06
C ASN A 63 -10.28 1.92 -9.46
N SER A 64 -10.72 2.01 -10.73
CA SER A 64 -11.79 1.16 -11.27
C SER A 64 -11.44 -0.32 -11.16
N ALA A 65 -10.21 -0.71 -11.53
CA ALA A 65 -9.76 -2.10 -11.43
C ALA A 65 -9.73 -2.60 -9.97
N LEU A 66 -9.29 -1.75 -9.02
CA LEU A 66 -9.33 -2.06 -7.60
C LEU A 66 -10.77 -2.19 -7.09
N ASP A 67 -11.66 -1.28 -7.48
CA ASP A 67 -13.07 -1.32 -7.12
C ASP A 67 -13.76 -2.56 -7.69
N GLU A 68 -13.48 -2.94 -8.93
CA GLU A 68 -14.01 -4.15 -9.57
C GLU A 68 -13.52 -5.43 -8.89
N VAL A 69 -12.24 -5.49 -8.50
CA VAL A 69 -11.70 -6.60 -7.70
C VAL A 69 -12.38 -6.64 -6.34
N TYR A 70 -12.48 -5.51 -5.65
CA TYR A 70 -13.10 -5.41 -4.34
C TYR A 70 -14.57 -5.81 -4.36
N GLN A 71 -15.34 -5.31 -5.34
CA GLN A 71 -16.73 -5.68 -5.55
C GLN A 71 -16.90 -7.17 -5.81
N TYR A 72 -16.04 -7.76 -6.63
CA TYR A 72 -16.09 -9.21 -6.86
C TYR A 72 -15.78 -10.02 -5.61
N VAL A 73 -14.73 -9.65 -4.87
CA VAL A 73 -14.38 -10.33 -3.62
C VAL A 73 -15.55 -10.27 -2.64
N THR A 74 -16.08 -9.08 -2.37
CA THR A 74 -17.16 -8.88 -1.39
C THR A 74 -18.47 -9.53 -1.79
N THR A 75 -18.82 -9.57 -3.08
CA THR A 75 -20.12 -10.10 -3.53
C THR A 75 -20.10 -11.59 -3.88
N LYS A 76 -18.97 -12.13 -4.34
CA LYS A 76 -18.87 -13.51 -4.85
C LYS A 76 -18.02 -14.43 -3.98
N ILE A 77 -16.88 -13.94 -3.48
CA ILE A 77 -15.89 -14.79 -2.82
C ILE A 77 -16.08 -14.80 -1.30
N ASP A 78 -16.22 -13.62 -0.70
CA ASP A 78 -16.30 -13.43 0.75
C ASP A 78 -17.46 -14.19 1.40
N PRO A 79 -18.70 -14.19 0.85
CA PRO A 79 -19.80 -14.94 1.46
C PRO A 79 -19.55 -16.46 1.51
N VAL A 80 -18.74 -16.99 0.58
CA VAL A 80 -18.38 -18.41 0.52
C VAL A 80 -17.23 -18.71 1.49
N LEU A 81 -16.15 -17.93 1.43
CA LEU A 81 -14.97 -18.16 2.25
C LEU A 81 -15.22 -17.86 3.73
N THR A 82 -15.98 -16.82 4.06
CA THR A 82 -16.28 -16.48 5.46
C THR A 82 -17.04 -17.61 6.15
N LYS A 83 -18.04 -18.20 5.50
CA LYS A 83 -18.76 -19.36 6.06
C LYS A 83 -17.83 -20.57 6.28
N ALA A 84 -17.01 -20.90 5.28
CA ALA A 84 -16.07 -22.02 5.40
C ALA A 84 -14.99 -21.75 6.48
N LEU A 85 -14.56 -20.49 6.62
CA LEU A 85 -13.61 -20.06 7.63
C LEU A 85 -14.18 -20.17 9.05
N GLU A 86 -15.43 -19.78 9.25
CA GLU A 86 -16.12 -19.95 10.54
C GLU A 86 -16.20 -21.42 10.93
N GLU A 87 -16.61 -22.30 10.00
CA GLU A 87 -16.71 -23.73 10.25
C GLU A 87 -15.34 -24.35 10.57
N VAL A 88 -14.30 -24.03 9.79
CA VAL A 88 -12.97 -24.63 10.02
C VAL A 88 -12.34 -24.15 11.34
N LEU A 89 -12.61 -22.92 11.77
CA LEU A 89 -12.11 -22.38 13.06
C LEU A 89 -12.92 -22.86 14.25
N LEU A 90 -14.20 -23.21 14.04
CA LEU A 90 -15.06 -23.80 15.05
C LEU A 90 -14.62 -25.22 15.37
N TYR A 91 -14.42 -26.05 14.34
CA TYR A 91 -14.14 -27.48 14.51
C TYR A 91 -12.64 -27.81 14.59
N GLN A 92 -11.77 -27.02 13.96
CA GLN A 92 -10.31 -27.23 13.94
C GLN A 92 -9.88 -28.65 13.48
N PRO A 93 -10.31 -29.08 12.28
CA PRO A 93 -9.92 -30.37 11.71
C PRO A 93 -8.41 -30.45 11.45
N ASP A 94 -7.81 -31.63 11.63
CA ASP A 94 -6.40 -31.81 11.26
C ASP A 94 -6.19 -31.73 9.74
N GLN A 95 -7.09 -32.35 8.96
CA GLN A 95 -7.13 -32.33 7.50
C GLN A 95 -7.88 -31.09 6.98
N THR A 96 -7.24 -29.93 7.13
CA THR A 96 -7.89 -28.62 6.92
C THR A 96 -8.35 -28.41 5.48
N ALA A 97 -7.57 -28.85 4.48
CA ALA A 97 -7.90 -28.60 3.07
C ALA A 97 -9.11 -29.44 2.59
N ASP A 98 -9.16 -30.73 2.92
CA ASP A 98 -10.33 -31.57 2.59
C ASP A 98 -11.59 -31.10 3.32
N PHE A 99 -11.46 -30.66 4.57
CA PHE A 99 -12.58 -30.08 5.31
C PHE A 99 -13.12 -28.83 4.63
N LEU A 100 -12.24 -27.89 4.24
CA LEU A 100 -12.64 -26.68 3.54
C LEU A 100 -13.30 -26.95 2.19
N ALA A 101 -12.80 -27.93 1.43
CA ALA A 101 -13.41 -28.34 0.17
C ALA A 101 -14.87 -28.79 0.37
N ASN A 102 -15.10 -29.64 1.37
CA ASN A 102 -16.43 -30.16 1.66
C ASN A 102 -17.35 -29.11 2.33
N ALA A 103 -16.80 -28.19 3.12
CA ALA A 103 -17.54 -27.06 3.70
C ALA A 103 -18.06 -26.13 2.60
N VAL A 104 -17.20 -25.75 1.65
CA VAL A 104 -17.59 -24.90 0.51
C VAL A 104 -18.63 -25.57 -0.38
N ARG A 105 -18.47 -26.88 -0.63
CA ARG A 105 -19.40 -27.69 -1.43
C ARG A 105 -20.73 -27.94 -0.72
N GLY A 106 -20.80 -27.74 0.61
CA GLY A 106 -21.97 -28.04 1.42
C GLY A 106 -22.16 -29.53 1.71
N THR A 107 -21.12 -30.34 1.52
CA THR A 107 -21.10 -31.81 1.73
C THR A 107 -20.33 -32.20 2.98
N LEU A 108 -20.21 -31.29 3.95
CA LEU A 108 -19.40 -31.48 5.14
C LEU A 108 -19.96 -32.59 6.05
N ASN A 109 -19.14 -33.62 6.31
CA ASN A 109 -19.44 -34.67 7.27
C ASN A 109 -18.49 -34.60 8.48
N LEU A 110 -18.99 -34.07 9.59
CA LEU A 110 -18.23 -33.89 10.83
C LEU A 110 -17.75 -35.20 11.47
N LYS A 111 -18.27 -36.36 11.09
CA LYS A 111 -17.81 -37.64 11.64
C LYS A 111 -16.55 -38.17 10.96
N LYS A 112 -16.15 -37.58 9.82
CA LYS A 112 -15.02 -38.04 8.99
C LYS A 112 -13.67 -37.57 9.54
N TYR A 113 -13.65 -36.48 10.30
CA TYR A 113 -12.42 -35.75 10.63
C TYR A 113 -11.99 -35.96 12.07
N ASN A 114 -10.67 -35.95 12.26
CA ASN A 114 -10.05 -35.78 13.57
C ASN A 114 -9.87 -34.29 13.85
N TYR A 115 -10.03 -33.90 15.11
CA TYR A 115 -9.99 -32.51 15.55
C TYR A 115 -8.80 -32.25 16.45
N VAL A 116 -8.22 -31.06 16.30
CA VAL A 116 -7.08 -30.63 17.08
C VAL A 116 -7.53 -29.52 18.02
N GLU A 117 -7.13 -29.59 19.29
CA GLU A 117 -7.37 -28.52 20.25
C GLU A 117 -6.18 -27.56 20.27
N LEU A 118 -6.22 -26.54 19.42
CA LEU A 118 -5.25 -25.46 19.43
C LEU A 118 -5.93 -24.13 19.75
N LYS A 119 -5.15 -23.15 20.22
CA LYS A 119 -5.63 -21.77 20.27
C LYS A 119 -6.01 -21.34 18.85
N ARG A 120 -7.24 -20.85 18.65
CA ARG A 120 -7.81 -20.53 17.33
C ARG A 120 -6.85 -19.72 16.43
N GLN A 121 -6.22 -18.68 16.97
CA GLN A 121 -5.26 -17.87 16.22
C GLN A 121 -4.05 -18.69 15.72
N LEU A 122 -3.51 -19.57 16.57
CA LEU A 122 -2.37 -20.41 16.22
C LEU A 122 -2.76 -21.45 15.16
N TYR A 123 -3.96 -22.03 15.28
CA TYR A 123 -4.50 -22.93 14.26
C TYR A 123 -4.68 -22.21 12.93
N PHE A 124 -5.29 -21.03 12.94
CA PHE A 124 -5.46 -20.20 11.75
C PHE A 124 -4.12 -19.92 11.08
N ASP A 125 -3.13 -19.44 11.85
CA ASP A 125 -1.82 -19.06 11.32
C ASP A 125 -1.05 -20.25 10.74
N ARG A 126 -1.14 -21.42 11.38
CA ARG A 126 -0.40 -22.62 10.96
C ARG A 126 -1.05 -23.38 9.80
N LYS A 127 -2.38 -23.50 9.80
CA LYS A 127 -3.10 -24.43 8.92
C LYS A 127 -4.01 -23.75 7.89
N VAL A 128 -4.66 -22.63 8.27
CA VAL A 128 -5.76 -22.06 7.46
C VAL A 128 -5.31 -20.86 6.62
N ARG A 129 -4.46 -19.98 7.16
CA ARG A 129 -4.08 -18.69 6.55
C ARG A 129 -3.58 -18.85 5.12
N HIS A 130 -2.66 -19.79 4.89
CA HIS A 130 -2.08 -20.00 3.57
C HIS A 130 -3.12 -20.52 2.56
N LEU A 131 -3.98 -21.45 2.99
CA LEU A 131 -5.06 -21.98 2.15
C LEU A 131 -6.05 -20.89 1.74
N MET A 132 -6.43 -20.01 2.67
CA MET A 132 -7.35 -18.90 2.39
C MET A 132 -6.77 -17.90 1.41
N VAL A 133 -5.51 -17.50 1.60
CA VAL A 133 -4.82 -16.57 0.69
C VAL A 133 -4.68 -17.18 -0.71
N LEU A 134 -4.31 -18.47 -0.78
CA LEU A 134 -4.18 -19.17 -2.06
C LEU A 134 -5.51 -19.25 -2.80
N ALA A 135 -6.59 -19.64 -2.11
CA ALA A 135 -7.91 -19.76 -2.70
C ALA A 135 -8.44 -18.41 -3.20
N MET A 136 -8.29 -17.36 -2.41
CA MET A 136 -8.70 -16.00 -2.77
C MET A 136 -7.92 -15.47 -3.98
N ASN A 137 -6.59 -15.63 -4.00
CA ASN A 137 -5.76 -15.19 -5.12
C ASN A 137 -6.11 -15.90 -6.43
N ASN A 138 -6.35 -17.22 -6.37
CA ASN A 138 -6.75 -17.99 -7.54
C ASN A 138 -8.14 -17.56 -8.04
N ALA A 139 -9.10 -17.35 -7.13
CA ALA A 139 -10.44 -16.93 -7.52
C ALA A 139 -10.47 -15.51 -8.13
N ILE A 140 -9.66 -14.58 -7.60
CA ILE A 140 -9.52 -13.23 -8.16
C ILE A 140 -8.92 -13.27 -9.58
N ARG A 141 -7.95 -14.17 -9.81
CA ARG A 141 -7.27 -14.31 -11.10
C ARG A 141 -8.15 -14.96 -12.16
N GLU A 142 -8.77 -16.10 -11.84
CA GLU A 142 -9.52 -16.90 -12.82
C GLU A 142 -10.94 -16.38 -13.05
N ARG A 143 -11.52 -15.65 -12.09
CA ARG A 143 -12.90 -15.13 -12.15
C ARG A 143 -13.93 -16.21 -12.55
N PRO A 144 -13.99 -17.34 -11.83
CA PRO A 144 -14.88 -18.45 -12.18
C PRO A 144 -16.36 -18.03 -12.18
N ALA A 145 -17.13 -18.66 -13.07
CA ALA A 145 -18.59 -18.50 -13.14
C ALA A 145 -19.28 -19.06 -11.89
N ASP A 146 -18.80 -20.21 -11.39
CA ASP A 146 -19.17 -20.78 -10.10
C ASP A 146 -18.00 -20.71 -9.11
N PRO A 147 -17.97 -19.69 -8.23
CA PRO A 147 -16.94 -19.59 -7.20
C PRO A 147 -16.92 -20.76 -6.23
N LYS A 148 -18.06 -21.39 -5.92
CA LYS A 148 -18.12 -22.46 -4.92
C LYS A 148 -17.43 -23.72 -5.42
N GLU A 149 -17.80 -24.15 -6.62
CA GLU A 149 -17.20 -25.33 -7.24
C GLU A 149 -15.69 -25.14 -7.43
N PHE A 150 -15.29 -24.00 -8.00
CA PHE A 150 -13.88 -23.65 -8.18
C PHE A 150 -13.09 -23.65 -6.86
N LEU A 151 -13.61 -23.00 -5.81
CA LEU A 151 -12.92 -22.95 -4.52
C LEU A 151 -12.82 -24.34 -3.89
N ALA A 152 -13.84 -25.18 -4.02
CA ALA A 152 -13.80 -26.56 -3.54
C ALA A 152 -12.70 -27.37 -4.24
N GLU A 153 -12.57 -27.27 -5.56
CA GLU A 153 -11.49 -27.92 -6.33
C GLU A 153 -10.10 -27.41 -5.92
N VAL A 154 -9.95 -26.10 -5.70
CA VAL A 154 -8.70 -25.51 -5.24
C VAL A 154 -8.30 -26.12 -3.89
N PHE A 155 -9.21 -26.22 -2.94
CA PHE A 155 -8.93 -26.84 -1.64
C PHE A 155 -8.65 -28.35 -1.76
N GLU A 156 -9.44 -29.06 -2.57
CA GLU A 156 -9.30 -30.50 -2.79
C GLU A 156 -7.92 -30.86 -3.39
N SER A 157 -7.42 -30.04 -4.33
CA SER A 157 -6.08 -30.17 -4.91
C SER A 157 -4.95 -30.06 -3.88
N ARG A 158 -5.23 -29.49 -2.70
CA ARG A 158 -4.27 -29.26 -1.61
C ARG A 158 -4.45 -30.21 -0.43
N SER A 159 -5.43 -31.10 -0.47
CA SER A 159 -5.72 -32.11 0.56
C SER A 159 -4.53 -33.02 0.91
N ARG A 160 -3.59 -33.24 -0.02
CA ARG A 160 -2.39 -34.05 0.23
C ARG A 160 -1.30 -33.33 1.01
N PHE A 161 -1.37 -32.01 1.11
CA PHE A 161 -0.33 -31.17 1.71
C PHE A 161 -0.73 -30.57 3.07
N TYR A 162 -2.02 -30.54 3.40
CA TYR A 162 -2.59 -29.85 4.56
C TYR A 162 -3.61 -30.72 5.29
#